data_AF-A0A7H9DLI5-F1
#
_entry.id   AF-A0A7H9DLI5-F1
#
_cell.length_a   1.000
_cell.length_b   1.000
_cell.length_c   1.000
_cell.angle_alpha   90.00
_cell.angle_beta   90.00
_cell.angle_gamma   90.00
#
_symmetry.space_group_name_H-M   'P 1'
#
loop_
_entity.id
_entity.type
_entity.pdbx_description
1 polymer ?
#
loop_
_entity_poly.entity_id
_entity_poly.type
_entity_poly.pdbx_seq_one_letter_code
_entity_poly.pdbx_strand_id
1 'polypeptide(L)' 'MYAQYWLRTFDYKGISKLSHLIANLFINIIILIIINLVGLVVPVSMENFIVTTYYVLLIAMLFPTAAMIVRVLNRKKR' A
#
# COMPACT_ATOMS: atom_id res chain seq x y z
N MET A 1 -13.06 1.36 -2.53
CA MET A 1 -12.49 1.85 -1.24
C MET A 1 -10.97 2.01 -1.31
N TYR A 2 -10.21 0.97 -1.70
CA TYR A 2 -8.74 1.05 -1.81
C TYR A 2 -8.22 1.91 -2.96
N ALA A 3 -8.83 1.82 -4.15
CA ALA A 3 -8.49 2.69 -5.28
C ALA A 3 -8.62 4.19 -4.92
N GLN A 4 -9.59 4.56 -4.08
CA GLN A 4 -9.73 5.94 -3.59
C GLN A 4 -8.60 6.34 -2.64
N TYR A 5 -7.94 5.40 -1.94
CA TYR A 5 -6.74 5.71 -1.16
C TYR A 5 -5.57 6.03 -2.07
N TRP A 6 -5.36 5.22 -3.11
CA TRP A 6 -4.32 5.47 -4.11
C TRP A 6 -4.53 6.77 -4.87
N LEU A 7 -5.77 7.04 -5.30
CA LEU A 7 -6.13 8.30 -5.97
C LEU A 7 -5.92 9.53 -5.07
N ARG A 8 -6.06 9.35 -3.76
CA ARG A 8 -5.82 10.41 -2.79
C ARG A 8 -4.45 10.29 -2.11
N THR A 9 -3.47 9.63 -2.71
CA THR A 9 -2.15 9.42 -2.10
C THR A 9 -1.47 10.72 -1.65
N PHE A 10 -1.73 11.84 -2.34
CA PHE A 10 -1.10 13.14 -2.03
C PHE A 10 -2.01 14.10 -1.25
N ASP A 11 -3.20 13.66 -0.82
CA ASP A 11 -4.09 14.50 -0.02
C ASP A 11 -3.84 14.27 1.48
N TYR A 12 -3.06 15.17 2.10
CA TYR A 12 -2.73 15.09 3.52
C TYR A 12 -3.70 15.85 4.43
N LYS A 13 -4.67 16.60 3.88
CA LYS A 13 -5.57 17.47 4.65
C LYS A 13 -6.84 16.74 5.11
N GLY A 14 -7.14 15.59 4.51
CA GLY A 14 -8.28 14.76 4.89
C GLY A 14 -8.27 14.28 6.35
N ILE A 15 -9.40 13.71 6.76
CA ILE A 15 -9.58 13.07 8.07
C ILE A 15 -9.93 11.60 7.81
N SER A 16 -9.33 10.68 8.55
CA SER A 16 -9.60 9.25 8.42
C SER A 16 -9.70 8.57 9.79
N LYS A 17 -10.54 7.54 9.90
CA LYS A 17 -10.59 6.69 11.10
C LYS A 17 -9.44 5.69 11.09
N LEU A 18 -9.03 5.23 12.27
CA LEU A 18 -7.99 4.21 12.43
C LEU A 18 -8.32 2.91 11.67
N SER A 19 -9.60 2.53 11.59
CA SER A 19 -10.06 1.38 10.82
C SER A 19 -9.71 1.45 9.33
N HIS A 20 -9.64 2.67 8.75
CA HIS A 20 -9.22 2.84 7.36
C HIS A 20 -7.72 2.59 7.17
N LEU A 21 -6.89 2.97 8.16
CA LEU A 21 -5.46 2.67 8.15
C LEU A 21 -5.22 1.16 8.28
N ILE A 22 -5.95 0.48 9.18
CA ILE A 22 -5.89 -0.98 9.32
C ILE A 22 -6.30 -1.67 8.01
N ALA A 23 -7.40 -1.23 7.39
CA ALA A 23 -7.82 -1.76 6.10
C ALA A 23 -6.78 -1.53 4.99
N ASN A 24 -6.13 -0.36 4.97
CA ASN A 24 -5.06 -0.08 4.01
C ASN A 24 -3.85 -1.01 4.19
N LEU A 25 -3.40 -1.22 5.43
CA LEU A 25 -2.31 -2.13 5.75
C LEU A 25 -2.66 -3.59 5.39
N PHE A 26 -3.88 -4.01 5.68
CA PHE A 26 -4.34 -5.36 5.35
C PHE A 26 -4.33 -5.62 3.84
N ILE A 27 -4.76 -4.65 3.04
CA ILE A 27 -4.73 -4.77 1.57
C ILE A 27 -3.30 -4.77 1.04
N ASN A 28 -2.40 -3.95 1.60
CA ASN A 28 -0.97 -4.01 1.25
C ASN A 28 -0.39 -5.42 1.50
N ILE A 29 -0.72 -6.03 2.65
CA ILE A 29 -0.29 -7.41 2.97
C ILE A 29 -0.82 -8.40 1.94
N ILE A 30 -2.10 -8.31 1.55
CA ILE A 30 -2.68 -9.18 0.50
C ILE A 30 -1.91 -9.04 -0.81
N ILE A 31 -1.59 -7.82 -1.24
CA ILE A 31 -0.84 -7.60 -2.48
C ILE A 31 0.56 -8.23 -2.38
N LEU A 32 1.25 -8.08 -1.24
CA LEU A 32 2.56 -8.70 -1.03
C LEU A 32 2.48 -10.23 -1.10
N ILE A 33 1.44 -10.84 -0.52
CA ILE A 33 1.22 -12.30 -0.61
C ILE A 33 1.03 -12.71 -2.07
N ILE A 34 0.20 -11.99 -2.84
CA ILE A 34 -0.04 -12.30 -4.25
C ILE A 34 1.25 -12.21 -5.07
N ILE A 35 2.08 -11.18 -4.87
CA ILE A 35 3.35 -11.05 -5.60
C ILE A 35 4.29 -12.21 -5.28
N ASN A 36 4.39 -12.61 -4.01
CA ASN A 36 5.21 -13.76 -3.62
C ASN A 36 4.70 -15.07 -4.23
N LEU A 37 3.37 -15.26 -4.31
CA LEU A 37 2.76 -16.41 -4.97
C LEU A 37 3.05 -16.42 -6.48
N VAL A 38 3.06 -15.26 -7.14
CA VAL A 38 3.46 -15.15 -8.56
C VAL A 38 4.92 -15.57 -8.73
N GLY A 39 5.79 -15.21 -7.79
CA GLY A 39 7.20 -15.63 -7.78
C GLY A 39 7.41 -17.14 -7.81
N LEU A 40 6.46 -17.94 -7.28
CA LEU A 40 6.55 -19.40 -7.29
C LEU A 40 6.28 -20.05 -8.65
N VAL A 41 5.55 -19.35 -9.53
CA VAL A 41 5.08 -19.90 -10.82
C VAL A 41 5.94 -19.42 -11.99
N VAL A 42 6.57 -18.25 -11.84
CA VAL A 42 7.32 -17.63 -12.94
C VAL A 42 8.72 -18.25 -13.06
N PRO A 43 9.21 -18.49 -14.30
CA PRO A 43 10.55 -19.05 -14.52
C PRO A 43 11.66 -18.18 -13.94
N VAL A 44 12.74 -18.83 -13.48
CA VAL A 44 13.93 -18.23 -12.86
C VAL A 44 14.55 -17.11 -13.71
N SER A 45 14.44 -17.20 -15.04
CA SER A 45 14.93 -16.14 -15.95
C SER A 45 14.26 -14.77 -15.76
N MET A 46 13.08 -14.74 -15.15
CA MET A 46 12.29 -13.54 -14.87
C MET A 46 12.32 -13.15 -13.38
N GLU A 47 13.10 -13.85 -12.54
CA GLU A 47 13.18 -13.60 -11.10
C GLU A 47 13.57 -12.15 -10.79
N ASN A 48 14.59 -11.62 -11.47
CA ASN A 48 15.03 -10.24 -11.32
C ASN A 48 13.90 -9.23 -11.63
N PHE A 49 13.06 -9.53 -12.62
CA PHE A 49 11.94 -8.67 -12.99
C PHE A 49 10.85 -8.68 -11.89
N ILE A 50 10.53 -9.85 -11.34
CA ILE A 50 9.56 -9.99 -10.24
C ILE A 50 10.06 -9.27 -8.98
N VAL A 51 11.32 -9.51 -8.60
CA VAL A 51 11.93 -8.91 -7.41
C VAL A 51 11.98 -7.39 -7.55
N THR A 52 12.34 -6.88 -8.73
CA THR A 52 12.31 -5.43 -9.00
C THR A 52 10.89 -4.87 -8.89
N THR A 53 9.91 -5.56 -9.49
CA THR A 53 8.50 -5.17 -9.41
C THR A 53 7.99 -5.16 -7.98
N TYR A 54 8.38 -6.16 -7.17
CA TYR A 54 8.07 -6.23 -5.74
C TYR A 54 8.60 -5.02 -4.99
N TYR A 55 9.87 -4.63 -5.20
CA TYR A 55 10.44 -3.45 -4.54
C TYR A 55 9.77 -2.14 -4.98
N VAL A 56 9.46 -2.00 -6.26
CA VAL A 56 8.73 -0.83 -6.78
C VAL A 56 7.35 -0.72 -6.12
N LEU A 57 6.62 -1.83 -6.02
CA LEU A 57 5.30 -1.86 -5.40
C LEU A 57 5.37 -1.57 -3.89
N LEU A 58 6.38 -2.10 -3.19
CA LEU A 58 6.63 -1.78 -1.78
C LEU A 58 6.82 -0.27 -1.57
N ILE A 59 7.67 0.36 -2.37
CA ILE A 59 7.91 1.80 -2.29
C ILE A 59 6.63 2.57 -2.61
N ALA A 60 5.90 2.17 -3.66
CA ALA A 60 4.66 2.80 -4.05
C ALA A 60 3.60 2.75 -2.93
N MET A 61 3.52 1.65 -2.17
CA MET A 61 2.59 1.51 -1.03
C MET A 61 2.91 2.40 0.17
N LEU A 62 4.15 2.88 0.30
CA LEU A 62 4.53 3.77 1.40
C LEU A 62 3.79 5.11 1.30
N PHE A 63 3.60 5.64 0.09
CA PHE A 63 2.95 6.93 -0.11
C PHE A 63 1.49 6.98 0.40
N PRO A 64 0.56 6.10 -0.06
CA PRO A 64 -0.81 6.12 0.45
C PRO A 64 -0.87 5.79 1.94
N THR A 65 0.06 4.96 2.45
CA THR A 65 0.14 4.64 3.88
C THR A 65 0.53 5.85 4.71
N ALA A 66 1.55 6.61 4.30
CA ALA A 66 1.96 7.85 4.97
C ALA A 66 0.83 8.89 4.96
N ALA A 67 0.14 9.06 3.83
CA ALA A 67 -1.01 9.95 3.75
C ALA A 67 -2.14 9.53 4.70
N MET A 68 -2.44 8.23 4.78
CA MET A 68 -3.43 7.70 5.71
C MET A 68 -3.05 7.91 7.18
N ILE A 69 -1.77 7.76 7.54
CA ILE A 69 -1.27 8.06 8.89
C ILE A 69 -1.53 9.53 9.22
N VAL A 70 -1.14 10.46 8.34
CA VAL A 70 -1.35 11.90 8.56
C VAL A 70 -2.83 12.22 8.76
N ARG A 71 -3.72 11.65 7.94
CA ARG A 71 -5.17 11.86 8.08
C ARG A 71 -5.75 11.33 9.39
N VAL A 72 -5.23 10.21 9.90
CA VAL A 72 -5.63 9.67 11.21
C VAL A 72 -5.14 10.58 12.33
N LEU A 73 -3.92 11.12 12.21
CA LEU A 73 -3.38 12.09 13.18
C LEU A 73 -4.18 13.40 13.18
N ASN A 74 -4.58 13.90 12.01
CA ASN A 74 -5.44 15.07 11.90
C ASN A 74 -6.78 14.87 12.61
N ARG A 75 -7.33 13.64 12.58
CA ARG A 75 -8.56 13.31 13.32
C ARG A 75 -8.38 13.40 14.83
N LYS A 76 -7.22 13.01 15.36
CA LYS A 76 -6.94 13.05 16.80
C LYS A 76 -6.69 14.47 17.32
N LYS A 77 -6.34 15.42 16.44
CA LYS A 77 -6.10 16.84 16.78
C LYS A 77 -7.38 17.69 16.80
N ARG A 78 -8.50 17.17 16.29
CA ARG A 78 -9.82 17.81 16.35
C ARG A 78 -10.65 17.17 17.46
#